data_AF-A0A495JW52-F1
#
_entry.id   AF-A0A495JW52-F1
#
_cell.length_a   1.000
_cell.length_b   1.000
_cell.length_c   1.000
_cell.angle_alpha   90.00
_cell.angle_beta   90.00
_cell.angle_gamma   90.00
#
_symmetry.space_group_name_H-M   'P 1'
#
loop_
_entity.id
_entity.type
_entity.pdbx_description
1 polymer ?
#
loop_
_entity_poly.entity_id
_entity_poly.type
_entity_poly.pdbx_seq_one_letter_code
_entity_poly.pdbx_strand_id
1 'polypeptide(L)'
;MATDVGVGDAETPRLTVTPFDGTTAATLVVTGPGGTTSTLVPYVEGTNAGVQTWITTPVTYTYPGRWVLTWTVTGTGAGVETQEVYVSASPVAGGPTWTPGRSRVANYVPTRTLVRSTATTTTKADIYPHTFDSTTRPAGVQVDRLIADGVAWVTTVAPTVTTALAETASVAAALYAAAAVERGWPDSDVSLNRATQLQQLAERTRADLVRALADETGTTPGQDHAVMPIYSFPRPVPWGDDYL
;
A
#
# COMPACT_ATOMS: atom_id res chain seq x y z
N MET A 1 18.10 12.24 -11.59
CA MET A 1 17.90 10.80 -11.29
C MET A 1 16.43 10.63 -10.99
N ALA A 2 15.71 9.74 -11.67
CA ALA A 2 14.30 9.51 -11.40
C ALA A 2 14.18 8.68 -10.12
N THR A 3 13.72 9.28 -9.03
CA THR A 3 13.32 8.59 -7.82
C THR A 3 12.05 7.78 -8.13
N ASP A 4 12.09 6.47 -7.89
CA ASP A 4 10.98 5.52 -8.08
C ASP A 4 9.97 5.70 -6.93
N VAL A 5 9.04 6.64 -7.11
CA VAL A 5 8.07 7.07 -6.10
C VAL A 5 6.67 6.68 -6.55
N GLY A 6 5.88 6.05 -5.68
CA GLY A 6 4.49 5.68 -5.92
C GLY A 6 3.48 6.70 -5.37
N VAL A 7 2.25 6.66 -5.87
CA VAL A 7 1.15 7.41 -5.26
C VAL A 7 0.94 6.95 -3.81
N GLY A 8 0.91 7.91 -2.89
CA GLY A 8 0.80 7.70 -1.44
C GLY A 8 2.14 7.67 -0.72
N ASP A 9 3.26 7.58 -1.43
CA ASP A 9 4.59 7.66 -0.82
C ASP A 9 4.86 9.08 -0.31
N ALA A 10 5.62 9.16 0.78
CA ALA A 10 6.07 10.41 1.36
C ALA A 10 7.60 10.48 1.31
N GLU A 11 8.13 11.59 0.82
CA GLU A 11 9.57 11.85 0.78
C GLU A 11 9.87 13.11 1.58
N THR A 12 11.05 13.20 2.20
CA THR A 12 11.53 14.44 2.82
C THR A 12 12.55 15.10 1.88
N PRO A 13 12.14 16.13 1.11
CA PRO A 13 13.04 16.88 0.25
C PRO A 13 14.24 17.43 1.02
N ARG A 14 15.40 17.41 0.37
CA ARG A 14 16.65 17.94 0.91
C ARG A 14 17.33 18.84 -0.10
N LEU A 15 17.95 19.91 0.37
CA LEU A 15 18.75 20.81 -0.44
C LEU A 15 20.05 21.14 0.30
N THR A 16 21.19 20.93 -0.36
CA THR A 16 22.49 21.34 0.16
C THR A 16 22.98 22.56 -0.62
N VAL A 17 23.21 23.66 0.08
CA VAL A 17 23.65 24.93 -0.50
C VAL A 17 25.12 25.16 -0.15
N THR A 18 25.93 25.49 -1.15
CA THR A 18 27.33 25.88 -0.99
C THR A 18 27.69 26.89 -2.08
N PRO A 19 28.25 28.07 -1.74
CA PRO A 19 28.54 28.56 -0.39
C PRO A 19 27.28 29.03 0.35
N PHE A 20 27.33 29.01 1.68
CA PHE A 20 26.31 29.52 2.60
C PHE A 20 26.89 30.61 3.51
N ASP A 21 26.04 31.58 3.87
CA ASP A 21 26.24 32.49 5.01
C ASP A 21 24.92 32.85 5.71
N GLY A 22 24.97 33.67 6.77
CA GLY A 22 23.79 34.07 7.54
C GLY A 22 22.70 34.86 6.81
N THR A 23 22.89 35.18 5.52
CA THR A 23 21.86 35.80 4.66
C THR A 23 21.12 34.78 3.80
N THR A 24 21.54 33.52 3.82
CA THR A 24 20.99 32.47 2.95
C THR A 24 19.65 31.97 3.49
N ALA A 25 18.62 32.02 2.66
CA ALA A 25 17.30 31.47 2.96
C ALA A 25 16.82 30.59 1.79
N ALA A 26 16.08 29.52 2.10
CA ALA A 26 15.53 28.62 1.10
C ALA A 26 14.01 28.53 1.22
N THR A 27 13.32 28.41 0.09
CA THR A 27 11.90 28.06 0.00
C THR A 27 11.71 26.89 -0.96
N LEU A 28 10.72 26.04 -0.71
CA LEU A 28 10.36 24.93 -1.59
C LEU A 28 8.93 25.10 -2.08
N VAL A 29 8.74 25.08 -3.39
CA VAL A 29 7.43 24.98 -4.03
C VAL A 29 7.30 23.61 -4.67
N VAL A 30 6.26 22.88 -4.30
CA VAL A 30 5.91 21.57 -4.85
C VAL A 30 4.74 21.75 -5.80
N THR A 31 4.95 21.41 -7.08
CA THR A 31 3.92 21.45 -8.11
C THR A 31 3.53 20.03 -8.49
N GLY A 32 2.25 19.69 -8.28
CA GLY A 32 1.70 18.38 -8.60
C GLY A 32 1.17 18.26 -10.03
N PRO A 33 0.82 17.02 -10.44
CA PRO A 33 0.16 16.73 -11.71
C PRO A 33 -1.19 17.45 -11.76
N GLY A 34 -1.37 18.34 -12.74
CA GLY A 34 -2.57 19.19 -12.85
C GLY A 34 -2.37 20.64 -12.38
N GLY A 35 -1.17 21.01 -11.93
CA GLY A 35 -0.81 22.40 -11.64
C GLY A 35 -1.12 22.86 -10.21
N THR A 36 -1.56 21.95 -9.34
CA THR A 36 -1.72 22.25 -7.91
C THR A 36 -0.37 22.55 -7.28
N THR A 37 -0.25 23.68 -6.58
CA THR A 37 1.00 24.10 -5.95
C THR A 37 0.87 24.17 -4.44
N SER A 38 1.88 23.67 -3.73
CA SER A 38 2.03 23.79 -2.28
C SER A 38 3.38 24.41 -1.95
N THR A 39 3.41 25.39 -1.06
CA THR A 39 4.65 26.00 -0.57
C THR A 39 4.99 25.43 0.80
N LEU A 40 6.20 24.90 0.92
CA LEU A 40 6.74 24.39 2.18
C LEU A 40 7.82 25.33 2.71
N VAL A 41 7.87 25.44 4.03
CA VAL A 41 8.90 26.22 4.74
C VAL A 41 10.02 25.27 5.15
N PRO A 42 11.21 25.36 4.54
CA PRO A 42 12.36 24.55 4.92
C PRO A 42 12.94 24.98 6.26
N TYR A 43 13.53 24.03 6.96
CA TYR A 43 14.31 24.26 8.17
C TYR A 43 15.69 23.61 8.05
N VAL A 44 16.63 24.11 8.85
CA VAL A 44 18.03 23.68 8.79
C VAL A 44 18.17 22.32 9.46
N GLU A 45 18.70 21.34 8.71
CA GLU A 45 19.10 20.04 9.27
C GLU A 45 20.52 20.12 9.84
N GLY A 46 21.42 20.82 9.16
CA GLY A 46 22.80 20.98 9.62
C GLY A 46 23.60 21.98 8.81
N THR A 47 24.65 22.51 9.44
CA THR A 47 25.59 23.48 8.87
C THR A 47 27.02 22.99 9.09
N ASN A 48 27.84 22.98 8.04
CA ASN A 48 29.25 22.59 8.15
C ASN A 48 30.12 23.39 7.16
N ALA A 49 31.14 24.10 7.67
CA ALA A 49 32.20 24.75 6.89
C ALA A 49 31.76 25.43 5.57
N GLY A 50 30.77 26.33 5.62
CA GLY A 50 30.28 27.06 4.42
C GLY A 50 29.26 26.28 3.57
N VAL A 51 28.82 25.13 4.04
CA VAL A 51 27.73 24.30 3.48
C VAL A 51 26.56 24.31 4.45
N GLN A 52 25.34 24.47 3.95
CA GLN A 52 24.11 24.33 4.74
C GLN A 52 23.13 23.37 4.07
N THR A 53 22.58 22.44 4.84
CA THR A 53 21.56 21.50 4.36
C THR A 53 20.20 21.85 4.96
N TRP A 54 19.22 21.98 4.07
CA TRP A 54 17.83 22.27 4.37
C TRP A 54 16.97 21.04 4.13
N ILE A 55 15.96 20.85 4.97
CA ILE A 55 14.92 19.83 4.80
C ILE A 55 13.54 20.44 5.04
N THR A 56 12.48 19.77 4.60
CA THR A 56 11.09 20.21 4.84
C THR A 56 10.30 19.16 5.63
N THR A 57 9.03 19.46 5.93
CA THR A 57 8.07 18.39 6.24
C THR A 57 7.95 17.42 5.06
N PRO A 58 7.64 16.14 5.31
CA PRO A 58 7.47 15.18 4.23
C PRO A 58 6.39 15.62 3.22
N VAL A 59 6.69 15.46 1.94
CA VAL A 59 5.77 15.66 0.82
C VAL A 59 5.11 14.33 0.51
N THR A 60 3.80 14.23 0.71
CA THR A 60 3.01 13.07 0.26
C THR A 60 2.57 13.25 -1.18
N TYR A 61 2.94 12.32 -2.06
CA TYR A 61 2.61 12.36 -3.47
C TYR A 61 1.25 11.73 -3.73
N THR A 62 0.20 12.54 -3.86
CA THR A 62 -1.19 12.06 -3.90
C THR A 62 -1.70 11.70 -5.30
N TYR A 63 -0.97 12.07 -6.36
CA TYR A 63 -1.39 11.88 -7.74
C TYR A 63 -0.27 11.27 -8.59
N PRO A 64 -0.61 10.41 -9.57
CA PRO A 64 0.37 9.91 -10.52
C PRO A 64 0.82 11.00 -11.49
N GLY A 65 2.04 10.90 -11.96
CA GLY A 65 2.60 11.78 -12.99
C GLY A 65 3.79 12.57 -12.50
N ARG A 66 4.14 13.62 -13.26
CA ARG A 66 5.30 14.45 -12.98
C ARG A 66 5.00 15.43 -11.85
N TRP A 67 5.79 15.35 -10.79
CA TRP A 67 5.88 16.34 -9.73
C TRP A 67 7.16 17.15 -9.91
N VAL A 68 7.08 18.45 -9.64
CA VAL A 68 8.20 19.38 -9.77
C VAL A 68 8.42 20.07 -8.44
N LEU A 69 9.58 19.84 -7.85
CA LEU A 69 10.04 20.45 -6.63
C LEU A 69 11.01 21.56 -6.99
N THR A 70 10.61 22.80 -6.77
CA THR A 70 11.41 23.98 -7.09
C THR A 70 11.90 24.60 -5.81
N TRP A 71 13.19 24.44 -5.56
CA TRP A 71 13.91 25.13 -4.50
C TRP A 71 14.34 26.50 -4.98
N THR A 72 14.06 27.54 -4.19
CA THR A 72 14.57 28.88 -4.42
C THR A 72 15.43 29.29 -3.24
N VAL A 73 16.70 29.58 -3.50
CA VAL A 73 17.64 30.10 -2.51
C VAL A 73 17.85 31.58 -2.78
N THR A 74 17.76 32.39 -1.73
CA THR A 74 18.07 33.82 -1.75
C THR A 74 19.27 34.12 -0.84
N GLY A 75 20.04 35.17 -1.14
CA GLY A 75 21.25 35.52 -0.40
C GLY A 75 22.51 34.88 -0.99
N THR A 76 23.44 34.46 -0.14
CA THR A 76 24.65 33.75 -0.59
C THR A 76 24.32 32.34 -1.06
N GLY A 77 24.88 31.94 -2.20
CA GLY A 77 24.48 30.69 -2.87
C GLY A 77 23.10 30.76 -3.54
N ALA A 78 22.60 31.97 -3.83
CA ALA A 78 21.31 32.16 -4.50
C ALA A 78 21.24 31.42 -5.83
N GLY A 79 20.07 30.83 -6.07
CA GLY A 79 19.82 30.02 -7.24
C GLY A 79 18.45 29.36 -7.17
N VAL A 80 18.06 28.78 -8.29
CA VAL A 80 16.87 27.94 -8.38
C VAL A 80 17.35 26.54 -8.74
N GLU A 81 16.96 25.57 -7.93
CA GLU A 81 17.18 24.16 -8.22
C GLU A 81 15.83 23.49 -8.41
N THR A 82 15.68 22.79 -9.52
CA THR A 82 14.46 22.06 -9.84
C THR A 82 14.74 20.58 -9.86
N GLN A 83 13.98 19.86 -9.04
CA GLN A 83 13.99 18.41 -9.00
C GLN A 83 12.67 17.88 -9.58
N GLU A 84 12.80 17.00 -10.57
CA GLU A 84 11.64 16.28 -11.12
C GLU A 84 11.51 14.93 -10.43
N VAL A 85 10.32 14.65 -9.93
CA VAL A 85 9.94 13.36 -9.35
C VAL A 85 8.84 12.78 -10.21
N TYR A 86 9.10 11.62 -10.80
CA TYR A 86 8.12 10.90 -11.61
C TYR A 86 7.41 9.91 -10.71
N VAL A 87 6.18 10.26 -10.35
CA VAL A 87 5.36 9.43 -9.47
C VAL A 87 4.62 8.42 -10.32
N SER A 88 5.02 7.15 -10.22
CA SER A 88 4.26 6.07 -10.84
C SER A 88 2.89 6.01 -10.20
N ALA A 89 1.85 5.80 -11.01
CA ALA A 89 0.58 5.35 -10.47
C ALA A 89 0.82 4.19 -9.52
N SER A 90 0.21 4.29 -8.32
CA SER A 90 -0.12 3.07 -7.59
C SER A 90 -0.74 2.10 -8.61
N PRO A 91 -0.42 0.80 -8.57
CA PRO A 91 -0.70 -0.15 -9.64
C PRO A 91 -2.17 -0.30 -10.04
N VAL A 92 -3.08 0.54 -9.52
CA VAL A 92 -4.17 0.95 -10.35
C VAL A 92 -4.46 2.47 -10.34
N ALA A 93 -3.85 3.19 -11.28
CA ALA A 93 -4.57 4.30 -11.90
C ALA A 93 -5.77 3.69 -12.66
N GLY A 94 -6.94 3.67 -12.02
CA GLY A 94 -8.19 3.14 -12.59
C GLY A 94 -8.75 1.86 -11.95
N GLY A 95 -8.23 1.41 -10.80
CA GLY A 95 -8.72 0.21 -10.12
C GLY A 95 -9.66 0.53 -8.98
N PRO A 96 -10.11 -0.51 -8.26
CA PRO A 96 -11.06 -0.31 -7.18
C PRO A 96 -10.47 0.59 -6.09
N THR A 97 -11.30 1.48 -5.55
CA THR A 97 -10.91 2.46 -4.52
C THR A 97 -10.37 1.84 -3.23
N TRP A 98 -10.60 0.53 -3.03
CA TRP A 98 -10.13 -0.24 -1.87
C TRP A 98 -8.75 -0.89 -2.06
N THR A 99 -8.08 -0.67 -3.19
CA THR A 99 -6.73 -1.20 -3.46
C THR A 99 -5.77 -0.88 -2.30
N PRO A 100 -5.07 -1.87 -1.71
CA PRO A 100 -4.16 -1.61 -0.60
C PRO A 100 -2.87 -0.90 -1.04
N GLY A 101 -2.31 -0.08 -0.16
CA GLY A 101 -0.99 0.53 -0.36
C GLY A 101 0.18 -0.38 0.03
N ARG A 102 1.40 -0.05 -0.43
CA ARG A 102 2.64 -0.78 -0.12
C ARG A 102 2.93 -0.86 1.38
N SER A 103 2.67 0.21 2.13
CA SER A 103 2.84 0.27 3.60
C SER A 103 1.94 -0.74 4.34
N ARG A 104 0.73 -0.99 3.83
CA ARG A 104 -0.16 -2.01 4.39
C ARG A 104 0.40 -3.41 4.18
N VAL A 105 0.95 -3.70 3.01
CA VAL A 105 1.65 -4.99 2.75
C VAL A 105 2.88 -5.11 3.65
N ALA A 106 3.65 -4.03 3.80
CA ALA A 106 4.83 -3.98 4.66
C ALA A 106 4.54 -4.33 6.12
N ASN A 107 3.36 -3.96 6.65
CA ASN A 107 2.96 -4.31 8.02
C ASN A 107 2.87 -5.83 8.25
N TYR A 108 2.56 -6.63 7.22
CA TYR A 108 2.49 -8.09 7.34
C TYR A 108 3.85 -8.77 7.17
N VAL A 109 4.80 -8.09 6.51
CA VAL A 109 6.13 -8.62 6.18
C VAL A 109 7.23 -7.59 6.46
N PRO A 110 7.35 -7.07 7.71
CA PRO A 110 8.26 -5.97 8.03
C PRO A 110 9.74 -6.34 7.80
N THR A 111 10.10 -7.61 7.93
CA THR A 111 11.47 -8.09 7.65
C THR A 111 11.87 -7.94 6.18
N ARG A 112 10.91 -7.66 5.28
CA ARG A 112 11.14 -7.48 3.84
C ARG A 112 11.35 -6.03 3.44
N THR A 113 11.18 -5.11 4.38
CA THR A 113 11.45 -3.69 4.14
C THR A 113 12.86 -3.29 4.57
N LEU A 114 13.72 -4.22 5.00
CA LEU A 114 15.09 -3.89 5.42
C LEU A 114 15.87 -3.28 4.25
N VAL A 115 16.41 -2.09 4.47
CA VAL A 115 17.22 -1.36 3.48
C VAL A 115 18.50 -2.16 3.19
N ARG A 116 18.80 -2.39 1.92
CA ARG A 116 20.02 -3.08 1.51
C ARG A 116 21.24 -2.18 1.78
N SER A 117 22.16 -2.63 2.65
CA SER A 117 23.48 -2.00 2.76
C SER A 117 24.25 -2.16 1.44
N THR A 118 24.55 -1.05 0.79
CA THR A 118 25.34 -0.97 -0.46
C THR A 118 26.82 -0.68 -0.22
N ALA A 119 27.27 -0.59 1.04
CA ALA A 119 28.67 -0.30 1.38
C ALA A 119 29.28 -1.41 2.26
N THR A 120 30.53 -1.75 1.97
CA THR A 120 31.36 -2.82 2.58
C THR A 120 31.65 -2.65 4.08
N THR A 121 31.03 -1.68 4.76
CA THR A 121 31.25 -1.41 6.18
C THR A 121 30.09 -0.60 6.72
N THR A 122 28.96 -1.22 7.03
CA THR A 122 28.04 -0.69 8.06
C THR A 122 27.23 -1.84 8.65
N THR A 123 27.30 -1.96 9.97
CA THR A 123 26.46 -2.75 10.85
C THR A 123 25.01 -2.68 10.38
N LYS A 124 24.32 -3.82 10.25
CA LYS A 124 22.87 -3.90 10.03
C LYS A 124 22.15 -3.09 11.13
N ALA A 125 21.91 -1.81 10.89
CA ALA A 125 20.88 -1.09 11.63
C ALA A 125 19.58 -1.45 10.92
N ASP A 126 18.72 -2.21 11.59
CA ASP A 126 17.39 -2.57 11.11
C ASP A 126 16.52 -1.29 11.04
N ILE A 127 16.78 -0.45 10.05
CA ILE A 127 15.90 0.66 9.71
C ILE A 127 14.73 0.04 8.96
N TYR A 128 13.57 0.03 9.61
CA TYR A 128 12.30 -0.31 8.99
C TYR A 128 11.71 0.96 8.36
N PRO A 129 11.81 1.17 7.04
CA PRO A 129 11.13 2.28 6.37
C PRO A 129 9.59 2.12 6.43
N HIS A 130 9.07 0.99 6.93
CA HIS A 130 7.63 0.69 7.05
C HIS A 130 6.87 0.79 5.71
N THR A 131 7.58 0.72 4.60
CA THR A 131 7.07 0.69 3.23
C THR A 131 8.08 -0.02 2.30
N PHE A 132 7.67 -0.32 1.08
CA PHE A 132 8.54 -0.83 0.02
C PHE A 132 8.91 0.28 -0.94
N ASP A 133 10.21 0.42 -1.21
CA ASP A 133 10.76 1.43 -2.10
C ASP A 133 11.83 0.82 -3.02
N SER A 134 12.60 1.65 -3.71
CA SER A 134 13.68 1.20 -4.60
C SER A 134 14.91 0.64 -3.87
N THR A 135 14.99 0.80 -2.55
CA THR A 135 16.10 0.37 -1.68
C THR A 135 15.80 -0.93 -0.91
N THR A 136 14.53 -1.38 -0.88
CA THR A 136 14.10 -2.63 -0.26
C THR A 136 14.23 -3.84 -1.19
N ARG A 137 14.16 -5.05 -0.61
CA ARG A 137 14.08 -6.31 -1.37
C ARG A 137 12.90 -7.16 -0.87
N PRO A 138 11.81 -7.29 -1.64
CA PRO A 138 11.58 -6.78 -3.00
C PRO A 138 11.50 -5.25 -3.13
N ALA A 139 11.71 -4.75 -4.34
CA ALA A 139 11.52 -3.34 -4.67
C ALA A 139 10.02 -2.98 -4.70
N GLY A 140 9.67 -1.72 -4.42
CA GLY A 140 8.29 -1.21 -4.44
C GLY A 140 7.50 -1.60 -5.70
N VAL A 141 8.10 -1.41 -6.88
CA VAL A 141 7.49 -1.78 -8.18
C VAL A 141 7.22 -3.29 -8.35
N GLN A 142 7.92 -4.16 -7.62
CA GLN A 142 7.66 -5.59 -7.64
C GLN A 142 6.47 -5.93 -6.73
N VAL A 143 6.42 -5.30 -5.55
CA VAL A 143 5.29 -5.45 -4.62
C VAL A 143 4.00 -4.92 -5.22
N ASP A 144 4.06 -3.85 -6.00
CA ASP A 144 2.91 -3.32 -6.73
C ASP A 144 2.24 -4.32 -7.66
N ARG A 145 3.04 -5.11 -8.39
CA ARG A 145 2.52 -6.17 -9.26
C ARG A 145 1.80 -7.24 -8.45
N LEU A 146 2.34 -7.60 -7.29
CA LEU A 146 1.72 -8.58 -6.38
C LEU A 146 0.44 -8.03 -5.73
N ILE A 147 0.38 -6.73 -5.47
CA ILE A 147 -0.86 -6.06 -5.03
C ILE A 147 -1.90 -6.14 -6.13
N ALA A 148 -1.54 -5.87 -7.39
CA ALA A 148 -2.47 -5.99 -8.52
C ALA A 148 -3.00 -7.42 -8.68
N ASP A 149 -2.14 -8.43 -8.55
CA ASP A 149 -2.55 -9.84 -8.55
C ASP A 149 -3.51 -10.15 -7.40
N GLY A 150 -3.26 -9.61 -6.21
CA GLY A 150 -4.15 -9.74 -5.04
C GLY A 150 -5.52 -9.08 -5.26
N VAL A 151 -5.57 -7.91 -5.87
CA VAL A 151 -6.82 -7.21 -6.24
C VAL A 151 -7.59 -8.02 -7.28
N ALA A 152 -6.91 -8.52 -8.32
CA ALA A 152 -7.52 -9.41 -9.32
C ALA A 152 -8.09 -10.67 -8.65
N TRP A 153 -7.32 -11.28 -7.75
CA TRP A 153 -7.73 -12.46 -7.00
C TRP A 153 -9.00 -12.20 -6.16
N VAL A 154 -9.11 -11.06 -5.45
CA VAL A 154 -10.34 -10.71 -4.72
C VAL A 154 -11.52 -10.44 -5.65
N THR A 155 -11.31 -9.65 -6.71
CA THR A 155 -12.37 -9.25 -7.66
C THR A 155 -12.98 -10.44 -8.40
N THR A 156 -12.26 -11.56 -8.55
CA THR A 156 -12.83 -12.77 -9.18
C THR A 156 -14.04 -13.36 -8.44
N VAL A 157 -14.20 -13.16 -7.13
CA VAL A 157 -15.40 -13.57 -6.37
C VAL A 157 -16.25 -12.40 -5.89
N ALA A 158 -15.67 -11.22 -5.83
CA ALA A 158 -16.31 -9.99 -5.38
C ALA A 158 -16.12 -8.90 -6.45
N PRO A 159 -16.78 -9.02 -7.62
CA PRO A 159 -16.60 -8.07 -8.72
C PRO A 159 -17.07 -6.66 -8.35
N THR A 160 -18.06 -6.57 -7.46
CA THR A 160 -18.58 -5.32 -6.91
C THR A 160 -18.42 -5.35 -5.39
N VAL A 161 -17.49 -4.55 -4.87
CA VAL A 161 -17.28 -4.39 -3.42
C VAL A 161 -17.95 -3.09 -2.99
N THR A 162 -18.82 -3.17 -1.98
CA THR A 162 -19.48 -2.01 -1.39
C THR A 162 -18.49 -1.19 -0.55
N THR A 163 -18.80 0.09 -0.32
CA THR A 163 -17.95 0.95 0.53
C THR A 163 -17.83 0.45 1.96
N ALA A 164 -18.85 -0.25 2.47
CA ALA A 164 -18.84 -0.87 3.81
C ALA A 164 -17.82 -2.01 3.92
N LEU A 165 -17.59 -2.76 2.83
CA LEU A 165 -16.70 -3.92 2.79
C LEU A 165 -15.35 -3.65 2.12
N ALA A 166 -15.12 -2.41 1.69
CA ALA A 166 -13.89 -1.93 1.07
C ALA A 166 -12.65 -2.27 1.92
N GLU A 167 -12.72 -2.05 3.23
CA GLU A 167 -11.61 -2.32 4.13
C GLU A 167 -11.27 -3.81 4.21
N THR A 168 -12.28 -4.68 4.27
CA THR A 168 -12.10 -6.14 4.27
C THR A 168 -11.47 -6.63 2.97
N ALA A 169 -11.92 -6.10 1.82
CA ALA A 169 -11.33 -6.40 0.52
C ALA A 169 -9.86 -5.95 0.44
N SER A 170 -9.56 -4.76 0.96
CA SER A 170 -8.20 -4.21 1.03
C SER A 170 -7.27 -5.12 1.86
N VAL A 171 -7.74 -5.59 3.03
CA VAL A 171 -6.99 -6.50 3.89
C VAL A 171 -6.73 -7.84 3.20
N ALA A 172 -7.74 -8.44 2.56
CA ALA A 172 -7.59 -9.71 1.85
C ALA A 172 -6.54 -9.62 0.73
N ALA A 173 -6.58 -8.56 -0.07
CA ALA A 173 -5.59 -8.32 -1.13
C ALA A 173 -4.19 -8.07 -0.57
N ALA A 174 -4.06 -7.31 0.53
CA ALA A 174 -2.78 -7.03 1.16
C ALA A 174 -2.11 -8.30 1.75
N LEU A 175 -2.90 -9.17 2.38
CA LEU A 175 -2.43 -10.45 2.91
C LEU A 175 -1.97 -11.40 1.80
N TYR A 176 -2.70 -11.44 0.68
CA TYR A 176 -2.31 -12.20 -0.50
C TYR A 176 -0.97 -11.71 -1.07
N ALA A 177 -0.84 -10.38 -1.27
CA ALA A 177 0.40 -9.78 -1.75
C ALA A 177 1.57 -10.06 -0.78
N ALA A 178 1.35 -9.95 0.53
CA ALA A 178 2.36 -10.26 1.55
C ALA A 178 2.80 -11.75 1.51
N ALA A 179 1.86 -12.67 1.33
CA ALA A 179 2.17 -14.10 1.15
C ALA A 179 3.02 -14.33 -0.10
N ALA A 180 2.70 -13.66 -1.21
CA ALA A 180 3.48 -13.74 -2.44
C ALA A 180 4.89 -13.15 -2.28
N VAL A 181 5.04 -12.05 -1.52
CA VAL A 181 6.35 -11.47 -1.18
C VAL A 181 7.21 -12.50 -0.40
N GLU A 182 6.68 -13.13 0.63
CA GLU A 182 7.45 -14.11 1.41
C GLU A 182 7.80 -15.37 0.60
N ARG A 183 6.98 -15.75 -0.40
CA ARG A 183 7.31 -16.84 -1.35
C ARG A 183 8.35 -16.45 -2.40
N GLY A 184 8.32 -15.21 -2.88
CA GLY A 184 9.24 -14.74 -3.91
C GLY A 184 10.65 -14.45 -3.39
N TRP A 185 10.75 -14.09 -2.10
CA TRP A 185 12.01 -13.75 -1.44
C TRP A 185 12.17 -14.49 -0.11
N PRO A 186 12.21 -15.83 -0.07
CA PRO A 186 12.38 -16.54 1.18
C PRO A 186 13.81 -16.37 1.72
N ASP A 187 13.94 -16.14 3.03
CA ASP A 187 15.26 -16.10 3.71
C ASP A 187 15.51 -17.39 4.52
N SER A 188 14.46 -18.16 4.77
CA SER A 188 14.47 -19.42 5.52
C SER A 188 13.16 -20.19 5.31
N ASP A 189 13.10 -21.43 5.78
CA ASP A 189 11.86 -22.22 5.81
C ASP A 189 10.77 -21.56 6.67
N VAL A 190 11.15 -20.75 7.66
CA VAL A 190 10.21 -19.97 8.48
C VAL A 190 9.48 -18.94 7.62
N SER A 191 10.15 -18.34 6.62
CA SER A 191 9.52 -17.42 5.66
C SER A 191 8.45 -18.13 4.82
N LEU A 192 8.72 -19.36 4.37
CA LEU A 192 7.76 -20.14 3.59
C LEU A 192 6.55 -20.57 4.44
N ASN A 193 6.78 -20.92 5.71
CA ASN A 193 5.70 -21.21 6.65
C ASN A 193 4.84 -19.97 6.93
N ARG A 194 5.47 -18.80 7.14
CA ARG A 194 4.76 -17.53 7.29
C ARG A 194 3.96 -17.20 6.03
N ALA A 195 4.53 -17.40 4.84
CA ALA A 195 3.81 -17.19 3.59
C ALA A 195 2.55 -18.05 3.50
N THR A 196 2.64 -19.31 3.93
CA THR A 196 1.49 -20.23 3.98
C THR A 196 0.43 -19.76 4.99
N GLN A 197 0.84 -19.28 6.16
CA GLN A 197 -0.09 -18.72 7.16
C GLN A 197 -0.79 -17.46 6.65
N LEU A 198 -0.05 -16.54 6.02
CA LEU A 198 -0.60 -15.32 5.42
C LEU A 198 -1.58 -15.64 4.30
N GLN A 199 -1.25 -16.62 3.44
CA GLN A 199 -2.14 -17.10 2.38
C GLN A 199 -3.45 -17.65 2.95
N GLN A 200 -3.37 -18.49 4.00
CA GLN A 200 -4.56 -19.03 4.65
C GLN A 200 -5.41 -17.94 5.32
N LEU A 201 -4.77 -16.91 5.88
CA LEU A 201 -5.49 -15.78 6.45
C LEU A 201 -6.19 -14.96 5.35
N ALA A 202 -5.49 -14.69 4.25
CA ALA A 202 -6.06 -14.03 3.07
C ALA A 202 -7.31 -14.76 2.56
N GLU A 203 -7.23 -16.08 2.43
CA GLU A 203 -8.34 -16.93 1.98
C GLU A 203 -9.54 -16.89 2.93
N ARG A 204 -9.30 -16.91 4.26
CA ARG A 204 -10.37 -16.75 5.25
C ARG A 204 -11.03 -15.37 5.15
N THR A 205 -10.24 -14.30 5.12
CA THR A 205 -10.76 -12.93 4.99
C THR A 205 -11.54 -12.75 3.69
N ARG A 206 -11.08 -13.35 2.59
CA ARG A 206 -11.81 -13.36 1.32
C ARG A 206 -13.14 -14.14 1.41
N ALA A 207 -13.17 -15.27 2.10
CA ALA A 207 -14.40 -16.02 2.33
C ALA A 207 -15.40 -15.24 3.21
N ASP A 208 -14.91 -14.54 4.22
CA ASP A 208 -15.72 -13.67 5.07
C ASP A 208 -16.29 -12.47 4.28
N LEU A 209 -15.50 -11.88 3.39
CA LEU A 209 -15.96 -10.85 2.45
C LEU A 209 -17.10 -11.37 1.57
N VAL A 210 -16.96 -12.57 1.00
CA VAL A 210 -18.02 -13.17 0.16
C VAL A 210 -19.29 -13.40 0.97
N ARG A 211 -19.18 -13.89 2.21
CA ARG A 211 -20.33 -14.07 3.10
C ARG A 211 -21.01 -12.74 3.42
N ALA A 212 -20.24 -11.72 3.77
CA ALA A 212 -20.78 -10.40 4.09
C ALA A 212 -21.46 -9.73 2.87
N LEU A 213 -20.86 -9.84 1.68
CA LEU A 213 -21.47 -9.35 0.43
C LEU A 213 -22.80 -10.06 0.16
N ALA A 214 -22.86 -11.35 0.45
CA ALA A 214 -24.04 -12.15 0.26
C ALA A 214 -25.17 -11.78 1.23
N ASP A 215 -24.82 -11.48 2.47
CA ASP A 215 -25.75 -10.97 3.49
C ASP A 215 -26.26 -9.56 3.11
N GLU A 216 -25.41 -8.69 2.56
CA GLU A 216 -25.81 -7.35 2.06
C GLU A 216 -26.75 -7.42 0.85
N THR A 217 -26.52 -8.37 -0.05
CA THR A 217 -27.28 -8.52 -1.31
C THR A 217 -28.53 -9.39 -1.16
N GLY A 218 -28.72 -10.04 -0.01
CA GLY A 218 -29.80 -11.01 0.20
C GLY A 218 -29.64 -12.31 -0.60
N THR A 219 -28.46 -12.53 -1.18
CA THR A 219 -28.12 -13.72 -1.97
C THR A 219 -26.95 -14.45 -1.34
N THR A 220 -27.18 -15.19 -0.25
CA THR A 220 -26.21 -16.15 0.31
C THR A 220 -25.84 -17.21 -0.74
N PRO A 221 -24.61 -17.26 -1.28
CA PRO A 221 -24.20 -18.35 -2.15
C PRO A 221 -24.17 -19.62 -1.30
N GLY A 222 -25.13 -20.51 -1.55
CA GLY A 222 -25.36 -21.73 -0.76
C GLY A 222 -26.75 -21.84 -0.14
N GLN A 223 -27.64 -20.85 -0.29
CA GLN A 223 -29.05 -20.95 0.09
C GLN A 223 -29.97 -21.03 -1.14
N ASP A 224 -29.65 -21.92 -2.09
CA ASP A 224 -30.69 -22.60 -2.87
C ASP A 224 -31.29 -23.73 -2.01
N HIS A 225 -31.72 -23.40 -0.80
CA HIS A 225 -32.84 -24.12 -0.24
C HIS A 225 -34.05 -23.42 -0.82
N ALA A 226 -34.50 -23.90 -1.98
CA ALA A 226 -35.93 -23.99 -2.19
C ALA A 226 -36.50 -24.40 -0.83
N VAL A 227 -37.29 -23.53 -0.21
CA VAL A 227 -37.99 -23.83 1.03
C VAL A 227 -38.90 -24.99 0.66
N MET A 228 -38.37 -26.22 0.74
CA MET A 228 -39.16 -27.40 0.53
C MET A 228 -40.15 -27.37 1.68
N PRO A 229 -41.46 -27.27 1.43
CA PRO A 229 -42.42 -27.35 2.50
C PRO A 229 -42.15 -28.66 3.25
N ILE A 230 -41.80 -28.53 4.53
CA ILE A 230 -41.67 -29.68 5.41
C ILE A 230 -43.10 -30.15 5.68
N TYR A 231 -43.55 -31.13 4.89
CA TYR A 231 -44.80 -31.81 5.14
C TYR A 231 -44.59 -32.74 6.34
N SER A 232 -45.05 -32.29 7.50
CA SER A 232 -45.18 -33.13 8.69
C SER A 232 -46.57 -33.77 8.66
N PHE A 233 -46.63 -35.09 8.45
CA PHE A 233 -47.87 -35.83 8.65
C PHE A 233 -48.01 -36.16 10.15
N PRO A 234 -49.20 -36.00 10.74
CA PRO A 234 -49.49 -36.49 12.08
C PRO A 234 -49.13 -37.97 12.18
N ARG A 235 -48.67 -38.42 13.36
CA ARG A 235 -48.52 -39.85 13.61
C ARG A 235 -49.85 -40.55 13.31
N PRO A 236 -49.83 -41.71 12.62
CA PRO A 236 -51.05 -42.46 12.34
C PRO A 236 -51.78 -42.74 13.65
N VAL A 237 -53.06 -42.38 13.68
CA VAL A 237 -53.93 -42.69 14.82
C VAL A 237 -54.23 -44.19 14.82
N PRO A 238 -54.22 -44.87 15.99
CA PRO A 238 -54.37 -46.33 16.07
C PRO A 238 -55.68 -46.91 15.52
N TRP A 239 -56.66 -46.08 15.17
CA TRP A 239 -57.99 -46.47 14.70
C TRP A 239 -58.24 -46.13 13.22
N GLY A 240 -57.19 -45.79 12.47
CA GLY A 240 -57.31 -45.23 11.12
C GLY A 240 -57.40 -46.22 9.96
N ASP A 241 -57.23 -47.53 10.18
CA ASP A 241 -57.05 -48.53 9.11
C ASP A 241 -58.21 -49.53 8.94
N ASP A 242 -59.42 -49.21 9.39
CA ASP A 242 -60.58 -50.12 9.26
C ASP A 242 -61.60 -49.73 8.17
N TYR A 243 -61.32 -48.75 7.29
CA TYR A 243 -62.30 -48.31 6.27
C TYR A 243 -61.72 -47.98 4.88
N LEU A 244 -60.84 -48.83 4.34
CA LEU A 244 -60.60 -48.92 2.89
C LEU A 244 -60.56 -50.38 2.41
#